data_AF-A0A352NQD9-F1
#
_entry.id   AF-A0A352NQD9-F1
#
_cell.length_a   1.000
_cell.length_b   1.000
_cell.length_c   1.000
_cell.angle_alpha   90.00
_cell.angle_beta   90.00
_cell.angle_gamma   90.00
#
_symmetry.space_group_name_H-M   'P 1'
#
loop_
_entity.id
_entity.type
_entity.pdbx_description
1 polymer ?
#
loop_
_entity_poly.entity_id
_entity_poly.type
_entity_poly.pdbx_seq_one_letter_code
_entity_poly.pdbx_strand_id
1 'polypeptide(L)' 'MSYDQEAWEKTVAFHGHHCPGIAQGFRASQLALNVLQVKRAEDEELVAIVECDACGVDAVQALTGCTLGKGNLIFRD' A
#
# COMPACT_ATOMS: atom_id res chain seq x y z
N MET A 1 -7.22 -19.27 -3.04
CA MET A 1 -7.12 -17.97 -3.74
C MET A 1 -5.65 -17.72 -3.99
N SER A 2 -5.21 -17.60 -5.24
CA SER A 2 -3.83 -17.19 -5.55
C SER A 2 -3.71 -15.67 -5.37
N TYR A 3 -2.66 -15.22 -4.70
CA TYR A 3 -2.27 -13.81 -4.62
C TYR A 3 -0.85 -13.68 -5.20
N ASP A 4 -0.45 -12.45 -5.55
CA ASP A 4 0.91 -12.19 -6.02
C ASP A 4 1.91 -12.34 -4.86
N GLN A 5 2.64 -13.45 -4.89
CA GLN A 5 3.61 -13.81 -3.85
C GLN A 5 4.83 -12.87 -3.85
N GLU A 6 5.27 -12.41 -5.03
CA GLU A 6 6.41 -11.50 -5.13
C GLU A 6 6.07 -10.13 -4.56
N ALA A 7 4.88 -9.61 -4.90
CA ALA A 7 4.38 -8.36 -4.33
C ALA A 7 4.22 -8.46 -2.79
N TRP A 8 3.76 -9.61 -2.30
CA TRP A 8 3.64 -9.87 -0.86
C TRP A 8 4.99 -9.85 -0.16
N GLU A 9 5.97 -10.58 -0.67
CA GLU A 9 7.32 -10.64 -0.09
C GLU A 9 7.99 -9.26 -0.07
N LYS A 10 7.87 -8.48 -1.14
CA LYS A 10 8.35 -7.09 -1.19
C LYS A 10 7.67 -6.20 -0.16
N THR A 11 6.35 -6.34 0.00
CA THR A 11 5.57 -5.55 0.96
C THR A 11 5.97 -5.88 2.41
N VAL A 12 6.13 -7.17 2.72
CA VAL A 12 6.61 -7.61 4.03
C VAL A 12 8.04 -7.14 4.29
N ALA A 13 8.92 -7.22 3.30
CA ALA A 13 10.31 -6.76 3.44
C ALA A 13 10.39 -5.25 3.70
N PHE A 14 9.54 -4.46 3.04
CA PHE A 14 9.42 -3.02 3.28
C PHE A 14 8.93 -2.70 4.71
N HIS A 15 7.94 -3.45 5.20
CA HIS A 15 7.41 -3.28 6.55
C HIS A 15 8.31 -3.87 7.66
N GLY A 16 9.07 -4.91 7.34
CA GLY A 16 10.05 -5.56 8.23
C GLY A 16 9.57 -6.82 8.95
N HIS A 17 8.27 -7.14 8.95
CA HIS A 17 7.76 -8.39 9.54
C HIS A 17 6.38 -8.80 9.02
N HIS A 18 5.94 -10.02 9.33
CA HIS A 18 4.58 -10.47 9.08
C HIS A 18 3.65 -10.13 10.25
N CYS A 19 2.55 -9.44 9.97
CA CYS A 19 1.49 -9.18 10.95
C CYS A 19 0.11 -9.13 10.28
N PRO A 20 -0.99 -9.22 11.04
CA PRO A 20 -2.33 -9.08 10.49
C PRO A 20 -2.57 -7.71 9.82
N GLY A 21 -1.95 -6.64 10.33
CA GLY A 21 -2.09 -5.29 9.78
C GLY A 21 -1.52 -5.16 8.37
N ILE A 22 -0.32 -5.69 8.12
CA ILE A 22 0.28 -5.68 6.77
C ILE A 22 -0.50 -6.57 5.80
N ALA A 23 -1.04 -7.71 6.27
CA ALA A 23 -1.90 -8.56 5.45
C ALA A 23 -3.19 -7.85 5.02
N GLN A 24 -3.82 -7.10 5.93
CA GLN A 24 -5.01 -6.30 5.62
C GLN A 24 -4.68 -5.18 4.63
N GLY A 25 -3.60 -4.42 4.88
CA GLY A 25 -3.13 -3.36 3.99
C GLY A 25 -2.82 -3.88 2.58
N PHE A 26 -2.14 -5.02 2.46
CA PHE A 26 -1.82 -5.64 1.16
C PHE A 26 -3.08 -5.92 0.35
N ARG A 27 -4.10 -6.51 0.97
CA ARG A 27 -5.38 -6.79 0.32
C ARG A 27 -6.14 -5.51 -0.05
N ALA A 28 -6.14 -4.51 0.84
CA ALA A 28 -6.80 -3.23 0.61
C ALA A 28 -6.17 -2.48 -0.56
N SER A 29 -4.84 -2.37 -0.59
CA SER A 29 -4.09 -1.72 -1.68
C SER A 29 -4.29 -2.43 -3.02
N GLN A 30 -4.22 -3.76 -3.05
CA GLN A 30 -4.47 -4.51 -4.29
C GLN A 30 -5.90 -4.32 -4.79
N LEU A 31 -6.88 -4.33 -3.88
CA LEU A 31 -8.27 -4.05 -4.21
C LEU A 31 -8.44 -2.63 -4.73
N ALA A 32 -7.82 -1.63 -4.10
CA ALA A 32 -7.89 -0.24 -4.53
C ALA A 32 -7.36 -0.05 -5.96
N LEU A 33 -6.17 -0.57 -6.28
CA LEU A 33 -5.60 -0.52 -7.63
C LEU A 33 -6.52 -1.20 -8.65
N ASN A 34 -7.06 -2.37 -8.30
CA ASN A 34 -7.98 -3.11 -9.16
C ASN A 34 -9.30 -2.36 -9.37
N VAL A 35 -9.91 -1.79 -8.33
CA VAL A 35 -11.19 -1.07 -8.44
C VAL A 35 -11.03 0.23 -9.24
N LEU A 36 -9.94 0.96 -9.01
CA LEU A 36 -9.64 2.21 -9.70
C LEU A 36 -9.11 1.99 -11.14
N GLN A 37 -8.78 0.75 -11.51
CA GLN A 37 -8.19 0.39 -12.81
C GLN A 37 -6.90 1.18 -13.11
N VAL A 38 -6.11 1.42 -12.06
CA VAL A 38 -4.80 2.09 -12.14
C VAL A 38 -3.69 1.14 -11.75
N LYS A 39 -2.46 1.47 -12.16
CA LYS A 39 -1.25 0.77 -11.73
C LYS A 39 -0.61 1.53 -10.57
N ARG A 40 0.44 0.95 -9.99
CA ARG A 40 1.33 1.62 -9.06
C ARG A 40 1.80 2.96 -9.67
N ALA A 41 1.74 4.04 -8.89
CA ALA A 41 2.18 5.36 -9.29
C ALA A 41 3.71 5.46 -9.36
N GLU A 42 4.19 6.02 -10.48
CA GLU A 42 5.61 6.34 -10.68
C GLU A 42 5.98 7.63 -9.96
N ASP A 43 5.07 8.60 -9.86
CA ASP A 43 5.25 9.86 -9.14
C ASP A 43 3.98 10.23 -8.33
N GLU A 44 3.46 11.45 -8.49
CA GLU A 44 2.32 11.99 -7.72
C GLU A 44 0.96 11.84 -8.44
N GLU A 45 0.84 11.01 -9.48
CA GLU A 45 -0.41 10.86 -10.27
C GLU A 45 -1.55 10.15 -9.51
N LEU A 46 -1.23 9.49 -8.40
CA LEU A 46 -2.19 8.88 -7.48
C LEU A 46 -1.93 9.38 -6.07
N VAL A 47 -2.99 9.77 -5.37
CA VAL A 47 -2.93 10.22 -3.97
C VAL A 47 -3.67 9.24 -3.09
N ALA A 48 -3.05 8.85 -1.97
CA ALA A 48 -3.70 8.07 -0.92
C ALA A 48 -3.92 8.94 0.32
N ILE A 49 -5.14 8.92 0.85
CA ILE A 49 -5.44 9.49 2.17
C ILE A 49 -5.57 8.31 3.13
N VAL A 50 -4.78 8.30 4.19
CA VAL A 50 -4.82 7.26 5.24
C VAL A 50 -5.32 7.88 6.54
N GLU A 51 -6.27 7.20 7.19
CA GLU A 51 -6.96 7.67 8.40
C GLU A 51 -6.53 6.91 9.67
N CYS A 52 -5.35 6.29 9.63
CA CYS A 52 -4.73 5.61 10.78
C CYS A 52 -3.21 5.54 10.60
N ASP A 53 -2.46 5.36 11.69
CA ASP A 53 -1.00 5.14 11.68
C ASP A 53 -0.62 3.65 11.79
N ALA A 54 -1.51 2.76 11.35
CA ALA A 54 -1.33 1.32 11.51
C ALA A 54 -0.40 0.71 10.45
N CYS A 55 0.09 -0.52 10.71
CA CYS A 55 0.98 -1.28 9.82
C CYS A 55 0.49 -1.40 8.36
N GLY A 56 -0.83 -1.34 8.13
CA GLY A 56 -1.40 -1.42 6.79
C GLY A 56 -1.01 -0.26 5.86
N VAL A 57 -0.64 0.90 6.42
CA VAL A 57 -0.18 2.07 5.65
C VAL A 57 1.08 1.75 4.85
N ASP A 58 1.97 0.90 5.37
CA ASP A 58 3.18 0.50 4.65
C ASP A 58 2.87 -0.30 3.38
N ALA A 59 1.77 -1.08 3.37
CA ALA A 59 1.33 -1.76 2.16
C ALA A 59 0.71 -0.80 1.13
N VAL A 60 0.12 0.33 1.57
CA VAL A 60 -0.29 1.41 0.65
C VAL A 60 0.94 1.95 -0.05
N GLN A 61 1.98 2.32 0.72
CA GLN A 61 3.24 2.83 0.17
C GLN A 61 3.91 1.85 -0.80
N ALA A 62 4.05 0.58 -0.39
CA ALA A 62 4.74 -0.43 -1.18
C ALA A 62 4.05 -0.72 -2.53
N LEU A 63 2.72 -0.84 -2.52
CA LEU A 63 1.96 -1.31 -3.69
C LEU A 63 1.45 -0.19 -4.57
N THR A 64 0.93 0.90 -3.99
CA THR A 64 0.29 1.95 -4.79
C THR A 64 1.28 2.99 -5.29
N GLY A 65 2.48 3.07 -4.69
CA GLY A 65 3.46 4.12 -5.00
C GLY A 65 3.13 5.46 -4.35
N CYS A 66 2.05 5.53 -3.57
CA CYS A 66 1.70 6.68 -2.74
C CYS A 66 2.55 6.65 -1.47
N THR A 67 3.58 7.48 -1.38
CA THR A 67 4.54 7.45 -0.27
C THR A 67 4.62 8.79 0.44
N LEU A 68 5.03 8.77 1.71
CA LEU A 68 5.29 10.00 2.45
C LEU A 68 6.37 10.85 1.76
N GLY A 69 7.43 10.20 1.25
CA GLY A 69 8.56 10.88 0.62
C GLY A 69 8.24 11.58 -0.70
N LYS A 70 7.27 11.04 -1.47
CA LYS A 70 6.74 11.69 -2.68
C LYS A 70 5.64 12.71 -2.40
N GLY A 71 5.18 12.85 -1.15
CA GLY A 71 4.11 13.79 -0.80
C GLY A 71 2.70 13.39 -1.27
N ASN A 72 2.52 12.23 -1.93
CA ASN A 72 1.23 11.72 -2.39
C ASN A 72 0.59 10.70 -1.44
N LEU A 73 1.09 10.59 -0.21
CA LEU A 73 0.41 9.97 0.92
C LEU A 73 0.08 11.03 1.97
N ILE A 74 -1.21 11.24 2.22
CA ILE A 74 -1.74 12.22 3.17
C ILE A 74 -2.26 11.46 4.38
N PHE A 75 -1.65 11.67 5.55
CA PHE A 75 -2.20 11.19 6.81
C PHE A 75 -3.23 12.18 7.34
N ARG A 76 -4.43 11.68 7.66
CA ARG A 76 -5.55 12.48 8.16
C ARG A 76 -6.28 11.71 9.26
N ASP A 77 -5.93 12.00 10.51
CA ASP A 77 -6.62 11.54 11.72
C ASP A 77 -7.60 12.61 12.23
#